data_AF-A0A4Y2FBQ0-F1
#
_entry.id   AF-A0A4Y2FBQ0-F1
#
_cell.length_a   1.000
_cell.length_b   1.000
_cell.length_c   1.000
_cell.angle_alpha   90.00
_cell.angle_beta   90.00
_cell.angle_gamma   90.00
#
_symmetry.space_group_name_H-M   'P 1'
#
loop_
_entity.id
_entity.type
_entity.pdbx_description
1 polymer ?
#
loop_
_entity_poly.entity_id
_entity_poly.type
_entity_poly.pdbx_seq_one_letter_code
_entity_poly.pdbx_strand_id
1 'polypeptide(L)'
;MIQWSTIALSPPPLQRRFMNQEIWSQVQSGGIAAEWNFDKFPCHTEADERYVKLVTEASQKVVSSNSTDGFIRTTLLSRSSMKCFSRKSYFKVPKETEGK
;
A
#
# COMPACT_ATOMS: atom_id res chain seq x y z
N MET A 1 27.93 1.62 -0.18
CA MET A 1 27.59 2.96 0.34
C MET A 1 26.95 3.74 -0.79
N ILE A 2 25.71 4.21 -0.63
CA ILE A 2 24.95 4.88 -1.70
C ILE A 2 25.50 6.30 -1.89
N GLN A 3 25.94 6.64 -3.10
CA GLN A 3 26.47 7.98 -3.44
C GLN A 3 25.33 8.92 -3.86
N TRP A 4 24.71 9.56 -2.88
CA TRP A 4 23.55 10.44 -3.05
C TRP A 4 23.77 11.62 -4.02
N SER A 5 25.01 12.09 -4.18
CA SER A 5 25.38 13.18 -5.11
C SER A 5 25.26 12.82 -6.58
N THR A 6 25.25 11.53 -6.92
CA THR A 6 25.20 11.04 -8.31
C THR A 6 23.81 10.54 -8.72
N ILE A 7 22.85 10.53 -7.79
CA ILE A 7 21.51 10.00 -8.03
C ILE A 7 20.61 11.12 -8.53
N ALA A 8 20.01 10.92 -9.71
CA ALA A 8 18.94 11.78 -10.20
C ALA A 8 17.71 11.61 -9.30
N LEU A 9 17.46 12.61 -8.45
CA LEU A 9 16.28 12.63 -7.59
C LEU A 9 15.05 13.00 -8.44
N SER A 10 14.18 12.03 -8.69
CA SER A 10 12.87 12.31 -9.27
C SER A 10 11.91 12.82 -8.18
N PRO A 11 11.08 13.84 -8.44
CA PRO A 11 10.07 14.28 -7.49
C PRO A 11 9.14 13.12 -7.10
N PRO A 12 8.71 13.05 -5.83
CA PRO A 12 7.69 12.11 -5.38
C PRO A 12 6.47 12.14 -6.32
N PRO A 13 5.82 11.00 -6.61
CA PRO A 13 4.64 10.94 -7.47
C PRO A 13 3.52 11.92 -7.04
N LEU A 14 3.40 12.15 -5.73
CA LEU A 14 2.51 13.14 -5.12
C LEU A 14 2.77 14.58 -5.57
N GLN A 15 4.03 14.93 -5.79
CA GLN A 15 4.46 16.27 -6.21
C GLN A 15 4.45 16.44 -7.72
N ARG A 16 4.34 15.36 -8.51
CA ARG A 16 4.31 15.45 -9.99
C ARG A 16 3.12 16.25 -10.51
N ARG A 17 2.03 16.33 -9.75
CA ARG A 17 0.82 17.05 -10.13
C ARG A 17 0.89 18.56 -9.89
N PHE A 18 1.84 19.04 -9.09
CA PHE A 18 1.91 20.44 -8.67
C PHE A 18 3.23 21.06 -9.11
N MET A 19 3.19 22.27 -9.64
CA MET A 19 4.39 23.06 -9.87
C MET A 19 4.92 23.62 -8.55
N ASN A 20 6.24 23.78 -8.46
CA ASN A 20 6.88 24.40 -7.29
C ASN A 20 6.28 25.79 -6.95
N GLN A 21 5.87 26.55 -7.97
CA GLN A 21 5.25 27.87 -7.77
C GLN A 21 3.89 27.77 -7.06
N GLU A 22 3.06 26.80 -7.42
CA GLU A 22 1.78 26.53 -6.77
C GLU A 22 2.00 26.11 -5.31
N ILE A 23 3.02 25.28 -5.08
CA ILE A 23 3.43 24.85 -3.74
C ILE A 23 3.83 26.06 -2.88
N TRP A 24 4.71 26.92 -3.41
CA TRP A 24 5.14 28.13 -2.71
C TRP A 24 3.97 29.07 -2.40
N SER A 25 3.08 29.28 -3.37
CA SER A 25 1.92 30.16 -3.20
C SER A 25 1.00 29.69 -2.07
N GLN A 26 0.79 28.38 -1.95
CA GLN A 26 -0.05 27.75 -0.94
C GLN A 26 0.58 27.78 0.46
N VAL A 27 1.89 27.54 0.54
CA VAL A 27 2.63 27.68 1.81
C VAL A 27 2.56 29.12 2.31
N GLN A 28 2.68 30.09 1.40
CA GLN A 28 2.62 31.52 1.74
C GLN A 28 1.20 31.97 2.15
N SER A 29 0.16 31.42 1.54
CA SER A 29 -1.23 31.76 1.85
C SER A 29 -1.75 31.08 3.13
N GLY A 30 -0.97 30.19 3.74
CA GLY A 30 -1.40 29.40 4.89
C GLY A 30 -2.42 28.32 4.53
N GLY A 31 -2.42 27.86 3.27
CA GLY A 31 -3.35 26.86 2.78
C GLY A 31 -3.25 25.54 3.55
N ILE A 32 -4.39 24.90 3.81
CA ILE A 32 -4.45 23.62 4.51
C ILE A 32 -4.39 22.45 3.53
N ALA A 33 -3.82 21.31 3.95
CA ALA A 33 -3.68 20.12 3.10
C ALA A 33 -5.01 19.62 2.48
N ALA A 34 -6.16 20.00 3.06
CA ALA A 34 -7.48 19.69 2.52
C ALA A 34 -7.80 20.42 1.21
N GLU A 35 -7.22 21.59 0.95
CA GLU A 35 -7.44 22.39 -0.27
C GLU A 35 -6.72 21.81 -1.49
N TRP A 36 -5.69 20.99 -1.23
CA TRP A 36 -4.80 20.46 -2.25
C TRP A 36 -5.38 19.28 -3.04
N ASN A 37 -6.58 18.80 -2.69
CA ASN A 37 -7.25 17.66 -3.34
C ASN A 37 -6.28 16.48 -3.61
N PHE A 38 -5.41 16.15 -2.64
CA PHE A 38 -4.52 15.01 -2.78
C PHE A 38 -5.34 13.73 -2.98
N ASP A 39 -4.88 12.85 -3.88
CA ASP A 39 -5.46 11.51 -3.95
C ASP A 39 -5.33 10.84 -2.57
N LYS A 40 -6.39 10.18 -2.10
CA LYS A 40 -6.34 9.41 -0.87
C LYS A 40 -5.48 8.15 -1.11
N PHE A 41 -4.18 8.27 -0.85
CA PHE A 41 -3.33 7.10 -0.74
C PHE A 41 -3.66 6.38 0.58
N PRO A 42 -3.71 5.03 0.60
CA PRO A 42 -3.71 4.32 1.88
C PRO A 42 -2.53 4.85 2.69
N CYS A 43 -2.78 5.23 3.94
CA CYS A 43 -1.73 5.73 4.81
C CYS A 43 -0.61 4.69 4.86
N HIS A 44 0.64 5.15 4.68
CA HIS A 44 1.85 4.33 4.61
C HIS A 44 1.86 3.23 5.70
N THR A 45 1.41 3.60 6.90
CA THR A 45 1.28 2.72 8.06
C THR A 45 0.41 1.49 7.80
N GLU A 46 -0.76 1.60 7.17
CA GLU A 46 -1.65 0.44 6.96
C GLU A 46 -1.10 -0.56 5.95
N ALA A 47 -0.38 -0.07 4.93
CA ALA A 47 0.23 -0.94 3.92
C ALA A 47 1.43 -1.69 4.54
N ASP A 48 2.25 -0.99 5.31
CA ASP A 48 3.37 -1.57 6.03
C ASP A 48 2.93 -2.57 7.10
N GLU A 49 1.91 -2.24 7.90
CA GLU A 49 1.36 -3.15 8.91
C GLU A 49 0.87 -4.45 8.28
N ARG A 50 0.18 -4.37 7.14
CA ARG A 50 -0.28 -5.54 6.38
C ARG A 50 0.89 -6.36 5.83
N TYR A 51 1.96 -5.71 5.41
CA TYR A 51 3.16 -6.37 4.91
C TYR A 51 3.94 -7.06 6.03
N VAL A 52 4.23 -6.36 7.13
CA VAL A 52 4.93 -6.89 8.30
C VAL A 52 4.18 -8.09 8.88
N LYS A 53 2.84 -8.02 8.95
CA LYS A 53 2.00 -9.15 9.37
C LYS A 53 2.19 -10.36 8.45
N LEU A 54 2.14 -10.16 7.13
CA LEU A 54 2.31 -11.23 6.15
C LEU A 54 3.68 -11.90 6.26
N VAL A 55 4.76 -11.11 6.41
CA VAL A 55 6.13 -11.61 6.56
C VAL A 55 6.29 -12.39 7.88
N THR A 56 5.64 -11.93 8.94
CA THR A 56 5.64 -12.61 10.24
C THR A 56 4.90 -13.95 10.17
N GLU A 57 3.70 -13.98 9.57
CA GLU A 57 2.92 -15.20 9.35
C GLU A 57 3.68 -16.21 8.47
N ALA A 58 4.38 -15.72 7.44
CA ALA A 58 5.22 -16.55 6.58
C ALA A 58 6.39 -17.16 7.36
N SER A 59 7.09 -16.35 8.18
CA SER A 59 8.19 -16.82 9.02
C SER A 59 7.75 -17.84 10.07
N GLN A 60 6.54 -17.70 10.62
CA GLN A 60 5.99 -18.66 11.59
C GLN A 60 5.61 -20.00 10.97
N LYS A 61 5.12 -19.99 9.73
CA LYS A 61 4.66 -21.21 9.04
C LYS A 61 5.78 -22.00 8.37
N VAL A 62 7.00 -21.45 8.32
CA VAL A 62 7.98 -21.90 7.37
C VAL A 62 9.40 -21.95 7.95
N VAL A 63 10.05 -23.12 7.85
CA VAL A 63 11.44 -23.36 8.33
C VAL A 63 12.53 -22.92 7.34
N SER A 64 12.21 -22.71 6.05
CA SER A 64 13.21 -22.36 5.01
C SER A 64 12.83 -21.12 4.17
N SER A 65 13.83 -20.33 3.75
CA SER A 65 13.65 -19.06 3.02
C SER A 65 12.86 -19.20 1.70
N ASN A 66 13.07 -20.28 0.93
CA ASN A 66 12.35 -20.52 -0.33
C ASN A 66 10.86 -20.76 -0.12
N SER A 67 10.48 -21.37 1.00
CA SER A 67 9.08 -21.58 1.35
C SER A 67 8.40 -20.30 1.89
N THR A 68 9.17 -19.33 2.41
CA THR A 68 8.64 -18.06 2.91
C THR A 68 8.16 -17.20 1.74
N ASP A 69 8.99 -17.08 0.70
CA ASP A 69 8.65 -16.34 -0.51
C ASP A 69 7.49 -16.99 -1.28
N GLY A 70 7.49 -18.32 -1.40
CA GLY A 70 6.35 -19.06 -1.97
C GLY A 70 5.04 -18.82 -1.21
N PHE A 71 5.09 -18.80 0.12
CA PHE A 71 3.94 -18.50 0.97
C PHE A 71 3.45 -17.05 0.79
N ILE A 72 4.37 -16.09 0.73
CA ILE A 72 4.06 -14.67 0.49
C ILE A 72 3.39 -14.49 -0.88
N ARG A 73 3.98 -15.03 -1.96
CA ARG A 73 3.42 -14.93 -3.32
C ARG A 73 2.04 -15.56 -3.41
N THR A 74 1.88 -16.77 -2.85
CA THR A 74 0.59 -17.49 -2.88
C THR A 74 -0.49 -16.72 -2.12
N THR A 75 -0.15 -16.13 -0.97
CA THR A 75 -1.09 -15.33 -0.19
C THR A 75 -1.45 -14.02 -0.89
N LEU A 76 -0.48 -13.35 -1.53
CA LEU A 76 -0.75 -12.14 -2.32
C LEU A 76 -1.63 -12.43 -3.53
N LEU A 77 -1.39 -13.54 -4.25
CA LEU A 77 -2.23 -14.00 -5.36
C LEU A 77 -3.66 -14.35 -4.89
N SER A 78 -3.78 -15.03 -3.75
CA SER A 78 -5.10 -15.29 -3.16
C SER A 78 -5.83 -13.99 -2.82
N ARG A 79 -5.14 -13.01 -2.23
CA ARG A 79 -5.72 -11.70 -1.91
C ARG A 79 -6.08 -10.90 -3.15
N SER A 80 -5.30 -10.95 -4.22
CA SER A 80 -5.62 -10.26 -5.47
C SER A 80 -6.81 -10.87 -6.20
N SER A 81 -7.05 -12.18 -6.02
CA SER A 81 -8.25 -12.86 -6.54
C SER A 81 -9.54 -12.47 -5.80
N MET A 82 -9.44 -11.95 -4.57
CA MET A 82 -10.61 -11.48 -3.84
C MET A 82 -11.18 -10.21 -4.46
N LYS A 83 -12.51 -10.18 -4.62
CA LYS A 83 -13.22 -8.99 -5.10
C LYS A 83 -12.99 -7.83 -4.15
N CYS A 84 -12.59 -6.68 -4.70
CA CYS A 84 -12.51 -5.44 -3.94
C CYS A 84 -13.93 -4.89 -3.76
N PHE A 85 -14.35 -4.67 -2.51
CA PHE A 85 -15.65 -4.09 -2.20
C PHE A 85 -15.48 -2.67 -1.70
N SER A 86 -16.24 -1.73 -2.25
CA SER A 86 -16.26 -0.34 -1.81
C SER A 86 -16.90 -0.15 -0.42
N ARG A 87 -17.71 -1.12 0.03
CA ARG A 87 -18.33 -1.14 1.37
C ARG A 87 -18.32 -2.54 1.95
N LYS A 88 -18.09 -2.65 3.26
CA LYS A 88 -18.06 -3.94 3.98
C LYS A 88 -19.37 -4.72 3.86
N SER A 89 -20.52 -4.03 3.76
CA SER A 89 -21.84 -4.65 3.60
C SER A 89 -22.03 -5.43 2.29
N TYR A 90 -21.17 -5.20 1.29
CA TYR A 90 -21.21 -5.95 0.03
C TYR A 90 -20.49 -7.29 0.11
N PHE A 91 -19.69 -7.50 1.16
CA PHE A 91 -19.07 -8.80 1.40
C PHE A 91 -20.13 -9.80 1.90
N LYS A 92 -20.41 -10.80 1.07
CA LYS A 92 -21.25 -11.94 1.44
C LYS A 92 -20.32 -13.11 1.78
N VAL A 93 -20.39 -13.58 3.03
CA VAL A 93 -19.70 -14.81 3.44
C VAL A 93 -20.24 -15.95 2.56
N PRO A 94 -19.39 -16.68 1.82
CA PRO A 94 -19.81 -17.87 1.11
C PRO A 94 -20.45 -18.81 2.12
N LYS A 95 -21.70 -19.24 1.89
CA LYS A 95 -22.29 -20.28 2.72
C LYS A 95 -21.51 -21.55 2.44
N GLU A 96 -20.95 -22.15 3.48
CA GLU A 96 -20.39 -23.50 3.39
C GLU A 96 -21.52 -24.40 2.89
N THR A 97 -21.42 -24.84 1.65
CA THR A 97 -22.27 -25.91 1.16
C THR A 97 -21.76 -27.16 1.86
N GLU A 98 -22.50 -27.63 2.87
CA GLU A 98 -22.36 -28.99 3.40
C GLU A 98 -22.49 -29.95 2.21
N GLY A 99 -21.33 -30.42 1.73
CA GLY A 99 -21.23 -31.44 0.71
C GLY A 99 -21.47 -32.81 1.36
N LYS A 100 -22.52 -33.47 0.88
CA LYS A 100 -22.81 -34.90 1.06
C LYS A 100 -21.66 -35.79 0.61
#